data_AF-A0A817QCA7-F1
#
_entry.id   AF-A0A817QCA7-F1
#
_cell.length_a   1.000
_cell.length_b   1.000
_cell.length_c   1.000
_cell.angle_alpha   90.00
_cell.angle_beta   90.00
_cell.angle_gamma   90.00
#
_symmetry.space_group_name_H-M   'P 1'
#
loop_
_entity.id
_entity.type
_entity.pdbx_description
1 polymer ?
#
loop_
_entity_poly.entity_id
_entity_poly.type
_entity_poly.pdbx_seq_one_letter_code
_entity_poly.pdbx_strand_id
1 'polypeptide(L)'
;MNEAIEAYQAFLTIAPKDHRKVPESYYAMASCYLVRHNNDYVVDAVKRIYEQDEEAEKVQLPCFLPYKSNSKTLLKSLFDPQSLSNPEVAAPSLDRISHLTDPHRIEVIKQHREWEARSLGEKNNPKHSLISYTHKPRVKQQTAKSLIGLKSISLREMDPTKDRVYHGYVLSVTIIEEAYSWTPSIHLVIEDEHFDCERMFIYGFPEGQGKYLTSKVFAIGSKMNIINPYLRLGANDMKSLIRIDDFSSIIMQSETERVLNMCRYCGQPNALHVCSKCKQARYCTKECQTMDWKLYNHKLICKKQ
;
A
#
# COMPACT_ATOMS: atom_id res chain seq x y z
N MET A 1 -4.84 -21.76 10.52
CA MET A 1 -5.47 -20.64 11.25
C MET A 1 -6.26 -21.11 12.48
N ASN A 2 -6.99 -22.23 12.44
CA ASN A 2 -7.52 -22.87 13.67
C ASN A 2 -6.42 -23.18 14.68
N GLU A 3 -5.32 -23.72 14.20
CA GLU A 3 -4.13 -24.02 15.01
C GLU A 3 -3.58 -22.80 15.77
N ALA A 4 -3.72 -21.58 15.22
CA ALA A 4 -3.28 -20.37 15.90
C ALA A 4 -4.19 -20.03 17.08
N ILE A 5 -5.51 -20.08 16.87
CA ILE A 5 -6.50 -19.88 17.95
C ILE A 5 -6.31 -20.95 19.03
N GLU A 6 -6.17 -22.22 18.65
CA GLU A 6 -5.94 -23.33 19.57
C GLU A 6 -4.63 -23.14 20.36
N ALA A 7 -3.56 -22.69 19.71
CA ALA A 7 -2.29 -22.39 20.38
C ALA A 7 -2.41 -21.24 21.39
N TYR A 8 -3.13 -20.17 21.05
CA TYR A 8 -3.39 -19.08 21.99
C TYR A 8 -4.27 -19.52 23.15
N GLN A 9 -5.31 -20.32 22.91
CA GLN A 9 -6.15 -20.88 23.96
C GLN A 9 -5.33 -21.78 24.89
N ALA A 10 -4.52 -22.69 24.35
CA ALA A 10 -3.64 -23.54 25.13
C ALA A 10 -2.67 -22.72 25.97
N PHE A 11 -2.05 -21.68 25.40
CA PHE A 11 -1.19 -20.75 26.14
C PHE A 11 -1.95 -20.06 27.29
N LEU A 12 -3.15 -19.54 27.04
CA LEU A 12 -3.97 -18.84 28.03
C LEU A 12 -4.41 -19.75 29.20
N THR A 13 -4.50 -21.07 28.98
CA THR A 13 -4.84 -22.02 30.07
C THR A 13 -3.71 -22.23 31.09
N ILE A 14 -2.46 -22.05 30.68
CA ILE A 14 -1.28 -22.32 31.53
C ILE A 14 -0.54 -21.07 31.97
N ALA A 15 -0.72 -19.95 31.27
CA ALA A 15 0.00 -18.72 31.55
C ALA A 15 -0.50 -18.06 32.85
N PRO A 16 0.40 -17.54 33.72
CA PRO A 16 0.02 -16.65 34.81
C PRO A 16 -0.77 -15.44 34.26
N LYS A 17 -1.77 -14.96 35.02
CA LYS A 17 -2.66 -13.88 34.58
C LYS A 17 -1.90 -12.59 34.23
N ASP A 18 -0.80 -12.31 34.92
CA ASP A 18 0.06 -11.14 34.75
C ASP A 18 1.17 -11.37 33.70
N HIS A 19 1.19 -12.51 33.00
CA HIS A 19 2.19 -12.78 31.99
C HIS A 19 2.05 -11.80 30.81
N ARG A 20 3.17 -11.19 30.38
CA ARG A 20 3.23 -10.15 29.33
C ARG A 20 2.62 -10.46 27.96
N LYS A 21 2.27 -11.73 27.72
CA LYS A 21 1.69 -12.22 26.45
C LYS A 21 0.21 -12.59 26.56
N VAL A 22 -0.37 -12.52 27.76
CA VAL A 22 -1.80 -12.79 27.94
C VAL A 22 -2.64 -11.77 27.16
N PRO A 23 -2.42 -10.43 27.29
CA PRO A 23 -3.15 -9.46 26.46
C PRO A 23 -2.93 -9.68 24.95
N GLU A 24 -1.69 -9.96 24.52
CA GLU A 24 -1.39 -10.21 23.09
C GLU A 24 -2.18 -11.39 22.53
N SER A 25 -2.28 -12.46 23.31
CA SER A 25 -2.88 -13.72 22.85
C SER A 25 -4.35 -13.53 22.58
N TYR A 26 -5.03 -12.81 23.47
CA TYR A 26 -6.42 -12.51 23.22
C TYR A 26 -6.63 -11.49 22.07
N TYR A 27 -5.82 -10.42 21.96
CA TYR A 27 -5.93 -9.50 20.81
C TYR A 27 -5.68 -10.21 19.47
N ALA A 28 -4.71 -11.13 19.43
CA ALA A 28 -4.43 -11.95 18.25
C ALA A 28 -5.58 -12.94 17.96
N MET A 29 -6.20 -13.55 18.98
CA MET A 29 -7.38 -14.39 18.82
C MET A 29 -8.57 -13.61 18.27
N ALA A 30 -8.89 -12.44 18.84
CA ALA A 30 -9.96 -11.57 18.37
C ALA A 30 -9.75 -11.18 16.91
N SER A 31 -8.53 -10.82 16.53
CA SER A 31 -8.16 -10.54 15.14
C SER A 31 -8.34 -11.76 14.22
N CYS A 32 -7.98 -12.96 14.69
CA CYS A 32 -8.19 -14.21 13.94
C CYS A 32 -9.67 -14.52 13.71
N TYR A 33 -10.53 -14.29 14.72
CA TYR A 33 -11.98 -14.45 14.58
C TYR A 33 -12.57 -13.44 13.58
N LEU A 34 -12.13 -12.19 13.65
CA LEU A 34 -12.57 -11.12 12.75
C LEU A 34 -12.24 -11.43 11.28
N VAL A 35 -11.01 -11.88 10.99
CA VAL A 35 -10.58 -12.21 9.62
C VAL A 35 -11.37 -13.39 9.04
N ARG A 36 -11.82 -14.33 9.89
CA ARG A 36 -12.46 -15.56 9.44
C ARG A 36 -13.94 -15.40 9.09
N HIS A 37 -14.64 -14.50 9.76
CA HIS A 37 -16.10 -14.47 9.68
C HIS A 37 -16.62 -13.04 9.52
N ASN A 38 -17.19 -12.76 8.35
CA ASN A 38 -17.74 -11.46 7.99
C ASN A 38 -19.23 -11.32 8.36
N ASN A 39 -19.64 -11.88 9.50
CA ASN A 39 -21.05 -11.94 9.94
C ASN A 39 -21.22 -11.17 11.26
N ASP A 40 -22.33 -10.45 11.42
CA ASP A 40 -22.70 -9.66 12.60
C ASP A 40 -22.55 -10.43 13.92
N TYR A 41 -22.87 -11.74 13.96
CA TYR A 41 -22.70 -12.57 15.17
C TYR A 41 -21.25 -12.65 15.65
N VAL A 42 -20.28 -12.48 14.75
CA VAL A 42 -18.85 -12.55 15.08
C VAL A 42 -18.38 -11.28 15.74
N VAL A 43 -19.01 -10.14 15.45
CA VAL A 43 -18.67 -8.85 16.07
C VAL A 43 -18.85 -8.94 17.59
N ASP A 44 -19.93 -9.54 18.07
CA ASP A 44 -20.17 -9.74 19.50
C ASP A 44 -19.14 -10.68 20.15
N ALA A 45 -18.76 -11.76 19.46
CA ALA A 45 -17.74 -12.68 19.95
C ALA A 45 -16.36 -12.02 20.01
N VAL A 46 -15.98 -11.28 18.96
CA VAL A 46 -14.73 -10.52 18.91
C VAL A 46 -14.72 -9.44 19.99
N LYS A 47 -15.85 -8.75 20.22
CA LYS A 47 -15.98 -7.73 21.27
C LYS A 47 -15.79 -8.32 22.67
N ARG A 48 -16.41 -9.47 22.95
CA ARG A 48 -16.21 -10.17 24.23
C ARG A 48 -14.76 -10.58 24.46
N ILE A 49 -14.06 -11.03 23.40
CA ILE A 49 -12.63 -11.33 23.52
C ILE A 49 -11.89 -10.02 23.81
N TYR A 50 -12.07 -8.97 22.99
CA TYR A 50 -11.45 -7.66 23.19
C TYR A 50 -11.60 -7.09 24.62
N GLU A 51 -12.78 -7.24 25.23
CA GLU A 51 -13.03 -6.83 26.62
C GLU A 51 -12.21 -7.65 27.64
N GLN A 52 -12.00 -8.96 27.40
CA GLN A 52 -11.11 -9.79 28.21
C GLN A 52 -9.66 -9.29 28.13
N ASP A 53 -9.26 -8.72 27.00
CA ASP A 53 -7.91 -8.18 26.75
C ASP A 53 -7.68 -6.95 27.61
N GLU A 54 -8.66 -6.04 27.64
CA GLU A 54 -8.60 -4.83 28.47
C GLU A 54 -8.52 -5.18 29.96
N GLU A 55 -9.23 -6.22 30.41
CA GLU A 55 -9.09 -6.73 31.78
C GLU A 55 -7.73 -7.38 32.02
N ALA A 56 -7.21 -8.12 31.04
CA ALA A 56 -5.88 -8.73 31.13
C ALA A 56 -4.76 -7.67 31.19
N GLU A 57 -4.93 -6.52 30.55
CA GLU A 57 -4.00 -5.39 30.67
C GLU A 57 -3.98 -4.79 32.06
N LYS A 58 -5.14 -4.68 32.73
CA LYS A 58 -5.24 -4.10 34.08
C LYS A 58 -4.48 -4.90 35.14
N VAL A 59 -4.31 -6.20 34.91
CA VAL A 59 -3.54 -7.10 35.80
C VAL A 59 -2.07 -7.23 35.43
N GLN A 60 -1.60 -6.54 34.37
CA GLN A 60 -0.19 -6.52 34.01
C GLN A 60 0.66 -5.80 35.06
N LEU A 61 1.90 -6.25 35.20
CA LEU A 61 2.90 -5.54 36.01
C LEU A 61 3.14 -4.13 35.41
N PRO A 62 3.38 -3.10 36.25
CA PRO A 62 3.57 -1.73 35.78
C PRO A 62 4.67 -1.56 34.72
N CYS A 63 5.71 -2.40 34.75
CA CYS A 63 6.80 -2.36 33.77
C CYS A 63 6.39 -2.80 32.35
N PHE A 64 5.22 -3.41 32.18
CA PHE A 64 4.64 -3.77 30.88
C PHE A 64 3.58 -2.77 30.39
N LEU A 65 3.30 -1.72 31.17
CA LEU A 65 2.34 -0.68 30.82
C LEU A 65 3.04 0.62 30.35
N PRO A 66 2.49 1.34 29.36
CA PRO A 66 1.28 1.03 28.60
C PRO A 66 1.50 -0.13 27.62
N TYR A 67 0.50 -1.01 27.52
CA TYR A 67 0.55 -2.14 26.61
C TYR A 67 0.39 -1.67 25.15
N LYS A 68 1.28 -2.12 24.27
CA LYS A 68 1.30 -1.75 22.84
C LYS A 68 1.13 -2.99 21.98
N SER A 69 0.07 -3.03 21.17
CA SER A 69 -0.19 -4.12 20.22
C SER A 69 -0.85 -3.59 18.96
N ASN A 70 -0.40 -4.08 17.81
CA ASN A 70 -1.00 -3.74 16.52
C ASN A 70 -2.43 -4.30 16.40
N SER A 71 -2.64 -5.51 16.92
CA SER A 71 -3.95 -6.16 16.98
C SER A 71 -4.93 -5.35 17.83
N LYS A 72 -4.46 -4.77 18.96
CA LYS A 72 -5.28 -3.85 19.77
C LYS A 72 -5.70 -2.62 18.99
N THR A 73 -4.79 -1.98 18.27
CA THR A 73 -5.10 -0.77 17.48
C THR A 73 -6.15 -1.07 16.42
N LEU A 74 -6.02 -2.20 15.71
CA LEU A 74 -7.00 -2.65 14.72
C LEU A 74 -8.38 -2.92 15.36
N LEU A 75 -8.43 -3.63 16.48
CA LEU A 75 -9.71 -3.92 17.14
C LEU A 75 -10.35 -2.66 17.73
N LYS A 76 -9.55 -1.72 18.25
CA LYS A 76 -10.04 -0.43 18.74
C LYS A 76 -10.70 0.37 17.62
N SER A 77 -10.11 0.38 16.41
CA SER A 77 -10.74 1.03 15.26
C SER A 77 -12.09 0.45 14.86
N LEU A 78 -12.32 -0.84 15.13
CA LEU A 78 -13.58 -1.51 14.82
C LEU A 78 -14.68 -1.10 15.81
N PHE A 79 -14.35 -1.01 17.11
CA PHE A 79 -15.34 -0.77 18.17
C PHE A 79 -15.53 0.69 18.52
N ASP A 80 -14.54 1.53 18.26
CA ASP A 80 -14.61 2.97 18.47
C ASP A 80 -14.16 3.71 17.19
N PRO A 81 -15.01 3.74 16.14
CA PRO A 81 -14.70 4.46 14.91
C PRO A 81 -14.52 5.96 15.13
N GLN A 82 -15.11 6.51 16.21
CA GLN A 82 -14.99 7.92 16.56
C GLN A 82 -13.61 8.25 17.11
N SER A 83 -12.94 7.32 17.80
CA SER A 83 -11.53 7.51 18.21
C SER A 83 -10.55 7.64 17.05
N LEU A 84 -10.87 7.10 15.87
CA LEU A 84 -10.12 7.35 14.63
C LEU A 84 -10.50 8.67 13.95
N SER A 85 -11.70 9.15 14.25
CA SER A 85 -12.26 10.38 13.71
C SER A 85 -11.84 11.56 14.59
N ASN A 86 -10.54 11.83 14.68
CA ASN A 86 -10.11 13.23 14.83
C ASN A 86 -10.17 13.81 13.41
N PRO A 87 -11.24 14.54 13.03
CA PRO A 87 -11.42 15.08 11.70
C PRO A 87 -10.80 16.48 11.64
N GLU A 88 -9.69 16.70 12.32
CA GLU A 88 -8.74 17.64 11.76
C GLU A 88 -8.30 16.98 10.46
N VAL A 89 -8.87 17.45 9.35
CA VAL A 89 -8.32 17.29 8.01
C VAL A 89 -6.87 17.72 8.16
N ALA A 90 -6.00 16.76 8.48
CA ALA A 90 -4.66 17.04 8.93
C ALA A 90 -4.05 17.81 7.79
N ALA A 91 -3.80 19.10 8.03
CA ALA A 91 -3.09 19.92 7.08
C ALA A 91 -1.88 19.09 6.64
N PRO A 92 -1.57 19.02 5.34
CA PRO A 92 -0.45 18.23 4.88
C PRO A 92 0.74 18.54 5.76
N SER A 93 1.38 17.52 6.33
CA SER A 93 2.58 17.75 7.12
C SER A 93 3.51 18.64 6.30
N LEU A 94 4.17 19.60 6.95
CA LEU A 94 5.09 20.52 6.23
C LEU A 94 6.08 19.73 5.36
N ASP A 95 6.45 18.54 5.82
CA ASP A 95 7.24 17.56 5.09
C ASP A 95 6.59 17.08 3.78
N ARG A 96 5.30 16.74 3.77
CA ARG A 96 4.62 16.33 2.54
C ARG A 96 4.60 17.44 1.49
N ILE A 97 4.44 18.69 1.90
CA ILE A 97 4.38 19.85 0.99
C ILE A 97 5.70 20.02 0.24
N SER A 98 6.85 19.88 0.91
CA SER A 98 8.16 20.03 0.27
C SER A 98 8.39 18.96 -0.81
N HIS A 99 7.91 17.73 -0.59
CA HIS A 99 8.03 16.63 -1.55
C HIS A 99 7.15 16.81 -2.79
N LEU A 100 6.07 17.60 -2.74
CA LEU A 100 5.20 17.82 -3.92
C LEU A 100 5.94 18.53 -5.06
N THR A 101 6.94 19.33 -4.73
CA THR A 101 7.79 20.05 -5.68
C THR A 101 9.14 19.40 -5.92
N ASP A 102 9.37 18.22 -5.34
CA ASP A 102 10.60 17.47 -5.56
C ASP A 102 10.81 17.15 -7.06
N PRO A 103 11.99 17.45 -7.63
CA PRO A 103 12.26 17.21 -9.05
C PRO A 103 12.12 15.75 -9.47
N HIS A 104 12.57 14.80 -8.64
CA HIS A 104 12.49 13.37 -8.95
C HIS A 104 11.03 12.91 -8.98
N ARG A 105 10.22 13.35 -8.01
CA ARG A 105 8.78 13.09 -8.02
C ARG A 105 8.08 13.62 -9.27
N ILE A 106 8.33 14.88 -9.61
CA ILE A 106 7.77 15.50 -10.81
C ILE A 106 8.14 14.68 -12.05
N GLU A 107 9.39 14.25 -12.14
CA GLU A 107 9.90 13.49 -13.26
C GLU A 107 9.25 12.10 -13.36
N VAL A 108 9.22 11.33 -12.26
CA VAL A 108 8.61 10.00 -12.20
C VAL A 108 7.15 10.04 -12.65
N ILE A 109 6.36 10.98 -12.13
CA ILE A 109 4.93 11.11 -12.47
C ILE A 109 4.75 11.53 -13.93
N LYS A 110 5.53 12.51 -14.42
CA LYS A 110 5.46 12.94 -15.83
C LYS A 110 5.78 11.80 -16.77
N GLN A 111 6.85 11.06 -16.54
CA GLN A 111 7.27 9.95 -17.39
C GLN A 111 6.22 8.85 -17.44
N HIS A 112 5.61 8.52 -16.30
CA HIS A 112 4.50 7.55 -16.24
C HIS A 112 3.31 7.99 -17.11
N ARG A 113 2.89 9.25 -16.98
CA ARG A 113 1.77 9.83 -17.74
C ARG A 113 2.07 9.98 -19.24
N GLU A 114 3.31 10.30 -19.61
CA GLU A 114 3.76 10.33 -21.01
C GLU A 114 3.76 8.94 -21.63
N TRP A 115 4.18 7.93 -20.88
CA TRP A 115 4.12 6.55 -21.32
C TRP A 115 2.68 6.10 -21.54
N GLU A 116 1.78 6.37 -20.60
CA GLU A 116 0.34 6.10 -20.76
C GLU A 116 -0.24 6.77 -22.01
N ALA A 117 0.03 8.08 -22.18
CA ALA A 117 -0.48 8.84 -23.30
C ALA A 117 -0.06 8.23 -24.64
N ARG A 118 1.22 7.78 -24.75
CA ARG A 118 1.75 7.07 -25.92
C ARG A 118 1.09 5.71 -26.12
N SER A 119 1.05 4.87 -25.08
CA SER A 119 0.47 3.53 -25.17
C SER A 119 -1.01 3.54 -25.57
N LEU A 120 -1.77 4.54 -25.14
CA LEU A 120 -3.15 4.72 -25.56
C LEU A 120 -3.27 5.18 -27.03
N GLY A 121 -2.30 5.95 -27.54
CA GLY A 121 -2.24 6.31 -28.95
C GLY A 121 -1.94 5.10 -29.84
N GLU A 122 -1.01 4.25 -29.41
CA GLU A 122 -0.61 3.03 -30.16
C GLU A 122 -1.70 1.97 -30.21
N LYS A 123 -2.49 1.78 -29.14
CA LYS A 123 -3.63 0.84 -29.13
C LYS A 123 -4.67 1.14 -30.21
N ASN A 124 -4.77 2.39 -30.66
CA ASN A 124 -5.69 2.78 -31.73
C ASN A 124 -5.13 2.52 -33.13
N ASN A 125 -3.87 2.08 -33.25
CA ASN A 125 -3.24 1.76 -34.52
C ASN A 125 -3.08 0.24 -34.70
N PRO A 126 -3.96 -0.42 -35.47
CA PRO A 126 -3.96 -1.88 -35.63
C PRO A 126 -2.71 -2.44 -36.31
N LYS A 127 -1.83 -1.58 -36.87
CA LYS A 127 -0.62 -2.00 -37.57
C LYS A 127 0.60 -2.20 -36.65
N HIS A 128 0.53 -1.81 -35.39
CA HIS A 128 1.64 -1.99 -34.44
C HIS A 128 1.41 -3.23 -33.56
N SER A 129 2.00 -4.37 -33.96
CA SER A 129 2.24 -5.44 -33.00
C SER A 129 3.36 -5.00 -32.07
N LEU A 130 3.02 -4.56 -30.85
CA LEU A 130 4.01 -4.25 -29.82
C LEU A 130 4.72 -5.53 -29.43
N ILE A 131 5.89 -5.78 -30.03
CA ILE A 131 6.81 -6.81 -29.55
C ILE A 131 7.34 -6.32 -28.21
N SER A 132 6.80 -6.87 -27.12
CA SER A 132 7.28 -6.57 -25.78
C SER A 132 8.58 -7.32 -25.55
N TYR A 133 9.72 -6.64 -25.72
CA TYR A 133 11.00 -7.18 -25.31
C TYR A 133 11.23 -6.88 -23.82
N THR A 134 10.95 -7.84 -22.96
CA THR A 134 11.30 -7.74 -21.54
C THR A 134 12.69 -8.33 -21.31
N HIS A 135 13.63 -7.50 -20.87
CA HIS A 135 14.95 -7.97 -20.46
C HIS A 135 14.84 -8.85 -19.21
N LYS A 136 15.37 -10.08 -19.30
CA LYS A 136 15.49 -10.98 -18.13
C LYS A 136 16.17 -10.25 -16.97
N PRO A 137 15.69 -10.42 -15.73
CA PRO A 137 16.33 -9.81 -14.57
C PRO A 137 17.69 -10.44 -14.27
N ARG A 138 18.61 -9.66 -13.70
CA ARG A 138 19.93 -10.13 -13.25
C ARG A 138 19.82 -10.96 -11.98
N VAL A 139 18.91 -10.55 -11.09
CA VAL A 139 18.57 -11.23 -9.84
C VAL A 139 17.06 -11.45 -9.83
N LYS A 140 16.59 -12.60 -9.32
CA LYS A 140 15.15 -12.84 -9.17
C LYS A 140 14.72 -12.48 -7.76
N GLN A 141 13.71 -11.62 -7.65
CA GLN A 141 13.00 -11.40 -6.40
C GLN A 141 12.18 -12.65 -6.05
N GLN A 142 12.14 -13.01 -4.77
CA GLN A 142 11.31 -14.09 -4.24
C GLN A 142 10.71 -13.65 -2.91
N THR A 143 9.49 -14.09 -2.63
CA THR A 143 8.86 -13.88 -1.32
C THR A 143 9.67 -14.53 -0.20
N ALA A 144 9.62 -13.94 0.99
CA ALA A 144 10.27 -14.53 2.17
C ALA A 144 9.48 -15.75 2.63
N LYS A 145 10.17 -16.78 3.14
CA LYS A 145 9.52 -17.96 3.73
C LYS A 145 8.71 -17.64 5.00
N SER A 146 9.01 -16.51 5.65
CA SER A 146 8.35 -16.04 6.87
C SER A 146 8.24 -14.52 6.84
N LEU A 147 7.13 -14.01 7.37
CA LEU A 147 6.92 -12.57 7.61
C LEU A 147 7.55 -12.10 8.92
N ILE A 148 7.95 -13.04 9.80
CA ILE A 148 8.54 -12.73 11.10
C ILE A 148 9.99 -12.27 10.90
N GLY A 149 10.33 -11.15 11.53
CA GLY A 149 11.70 -10.61 11.53
C GLY A 149 12.06 -9.77 10.31
N LEU A 150 11.11 -9.48 9.42
CA LEU A 150 11.31 -8.50 8.35
C LEU A 150 11.50 -7.10 8.94
N LYS A 151 12.50 -6.38 8.45
CA LYS A 151 12.78 -4.98 8.83
C LYS A 151 12.07 -4.03 7.87
N SER A 152 11.57 -2.91 8.37
CA SER A 152 11.10 -1.85 7.46
C SER A 152 12.26 -1.28 6.65
N ILE A 153 12.00 -0.87 5.42
CA ILE A 153 12.90 -0.06 4.59
C ILE A 153 12.09 0.98 3.82
N SER A 154 12.63 2.18 3.70
CA SER A 154 12.11 3.29 2.86
C SER A 154 12.85 3.38 1.53
N LEU A 155 12.26 4.07 0.55
CA LEU A 155 12.86 4.28 -0.77
C LEU A 155 14.20 5.02 -0.67
N ARG A 156 14.32 6.01 0.22
CA ARG A 156 15.57 6.77 0.44
C ARG A 156 16.72 5.95 1.02
N GLU A 157 16.43 4.86 1.73
CA GLU A 157 17.46 3.94 2.25
C GLU A 157 17.97 2.97 1.17
N MET A 158 17.29 2.91 0.03
CA MET A 158 17.67 2.07 -1.09
C MET A 158 18.64 2.83 -2.01
N ASP A 159 19.80 2.24 -2.29
CA ASP A 159 20.83 2.78 -3.19
C ASP A 159 20.36 2.71 -4.65
N PRO A 160 19.99 3.84 -5.29
CA PRO A 160 19.43 3.86 -6.64
C PRO A 160 20.44 3.52 -7.72
N THR A 161 21.73 3.41 -7.38
CA THR A 161 22.81 3.06 -8.33
C THR A 161 23.02 1.54 -8.45
N LYS A 162 22.35 0.75 -7.59
CA LYS A 162 22.56 -0.70 -7.50
C LYS A 162 21.31 -1.48 -7.90
N ASP A 163 21.52 -2.42 -8.80
CA ASP A 163 20.56 -3.46 -9.15
C ASP A 163 20.62 -4.57 -8.08
N ARG A 164 19.72 -4.54 -7.08
CA ARG A 164 19.74 -5.48 -5.95
C ARG A 164 18.38 -5.74 -5.29
N VAL A 165 18.24 -6.95 -4.76
CA VAL A 165 17.13 -7.37 -3.89
C VAL A 165 17.48 -7.12 -2.43
N TYR A 166 16.59 -6.47 -1.68
CA TYR A 166 16.79 -6.15 -0.26
C TYR A 166 16.20 -7.25 0.62
N HIS A 167 16.93 -8.35 0.77
CA HIS A 167 16.47 -9.50 1.55
C HIS A 167 16.26 -9.19 3.04
N GLY A 168 15.17 -9.72 3.60
CA GLY A 168 14.82 -9.52 5.01
C GLY A 168 14.17 -8.17 5.30
N TYR A 169 13.75 -7.44 4.26
CA TYR A 169 13.09 -6.15 4.38
C TYR A 169 11.66 -6.18 3.84
N VAL A 170 10.86 -5.23 4.30
CA VAL A 170 9.52 -4.92 3.80
C VAL A 170 9.43 -3.42 3.50
N LEU A 171 8.96 -3.10 2.30
CA LEU A 171 8.71 -1.72 1.86
C LEU A 171 7.20 -1.48 1.81
N SER A 172 6.71 -0.53 2.62
CA SER A 172 5.29 -0.18 2.70
C SER A 172 4.99 1.04 1.83
N VAL A 173 4.03 0.93 0.92
CA VAL A 173 3.77 1.98 -0.09
C VAL A 173 2.29 2.18 -0.41
N THR A 174 1.97 3.35 -0.93
CA THR A 174 0.67 3.75 -1.47
C THR A 174 0.76 3.96 -2.98
N ILE A 175 -0.22 3.48 -3.75
CA ILE A 175 -0.31 3.74 -5.19
C ILE A 175 -0.79 5.17 -5.43
N ILE A 176 0.03 6.01 -6.07
CA ILE A 176 -0.28 7.44 -6.28
C ILE A 176 -0.66 7.81 -7.72
N GLU A 177 -0.39 6.95 -8.70
CA GLU A 177 -0.85 7.08 -10.08
C GLU A 177 -1.70 5.88 -10.52
N GLU A 178 -2.38 6.01 -11.66
CA GLU A 178 -3.23 4.95 -12.19
C GLU A 178 -2.36 3.85 -12.80
N ALA A 179 -2.75 2.61 -12.57
CA ALA A 179 -1.99 1.45 -13.00
C ALA A 179 -2.38 1.05 -14.43
N TYR A 180 -1.38 0.64 -15.21
CA TYR A 180 -1.59 0.23 -16.60
C TYR A 180 -1.00 -1.15 -16.83
N SER A 181 -1.78 -2.03 -17.46
CA SER A 181 -1.30 -3.35 -17.85
C SER A 181 -0.81 -3.29 -19.30
N TRP A 182 0.43 -3.70 -19.50
CA TRP A 182 1.02 -3.98 -20.80
C TRP A 182 1.80 -5.28 -20.70
N THR A 183 1.27 -6.35 -21.30
CA THR A 183 1.86 -7.69 -21.22
C THR A 183 3.34 -7.65 -21.59
N PRO A 184 4.24 -8.13 -20.71
CA PRO A 184 4.01 -8.99 -19.54
C PRO A 184 4.01 -8.29 -18.17
N SER A 185 3.73 -6.98 -18.11
CA SER A 185 3.89 -6.16 -16.90
C SER A 185 2.72 -5.23 -16.56
N ILE A 186 2.52 -4.93 -15.27
CA ILE A 186 1.70 -3.82 -14.78
C ILE A 186 2.62 -2.71 -14.32
N HIS A 187 2.37 -1.48 -14.77
CA HIS A 187 3.17 -0.29 -14.48
C HIS A 187 2.36 0.65 -13.59
N LEU A 188 2.98 1.16 -12.53
CA LEU A 188 2.37 2.15 -11.64
C LEU A 188 3.44 3.02 -10.96
N VAL A 189 2.99 4.06 -10.25
CA VAL A 189 3.85 4.89 -9.37
C VAL A 189 3.41 4.70 -7.93
N ILE A 190 4.37 4.44 -7.07
CA ILE A 190 4.19 4.22 -5.63
C ILE A 190 4.87 5.33 -4.82
N GLU A 191 4.35 5.58 -3.62
CA GLU A 191 4.89 6.51 -2.63
C GLU A 191 5.05 5.80 -1.30
N ASP A 192 6.19 5.98 -0.61
CA ASP A 192 6.42 5.40 0.72
C ASP A 192 5.93 6.32 1.85
N GLU A 193 6.21 5.93 3.11
CA GLU A 193 5.80 6.69 4.29
C GLU A 193 6.51 8.05 4.46
N HIS A 194 7.61 8.27 3.75
CA HIS A 194 8.38 9.51 3.74
C HIS A 194 8.07 10.39 2.50
N PHE A 195 7.02 10.03 1.75
CA PHE A 195 6.57 10.74 0.54
C PHE A 195 7.56 10.71 -0.64
N ASP A 196 8.60 9.89 -0.55
CA ASP A 196 9.43 9.55 -1.70
C ASP A 196 8.63 8.68 -2.65
N CYS A 197 8.84 8.83 -3.95
CA CYS A 197 8.12 8.03 -4.94
C CYS A 197 9.04 7.40 -5.96
N GLU A 198 8.61 6.25 -6.46
CA GLU A 198 9.34 5.50 -7.47
C GLU A 198 8.37 4.77 -8.41
N ARG A 199 8.85 4.45 -9.61
CA ARG A 199 8.11 3.60 -10.55
C ARG A 199 8.12 2.16 -10.05
N MET A 200 7.03 1.44 -10.25
CA MET A 200 6.96 0.01 -9.95
C MET A 200 6.39 -0.79 -11.12
N PHE A 201 7.11 -1.84 -11.50
CA PHE A 201 6.73 -2.77 -12.56
C PHE A 201 6.50 -4.18 -12.00
N ILE A 202 5.28 -4.69 -12.15
CA ILE A 202 4.87 -6.02 -11.68
C ILE A 202 4.84 -6.97 -12.86
N TYR A 203 5.63 -8.04 -12.81
CA TYR A 203 5.70 -9.08 -13.83
C TYR A 203 5.02 -10.36 -13.35
N GLY A 204 4.76 -11.29 -14.27
CA GLY A 204 4.33 -12.64 -13.92
C GLY A 204 2.94 -12.73 -13.30
N PHE A 205 2.09 -11.70 -13.46
CA PHE A 205 0.69 -11.78 -13.07
C PHE A 205 -0.09 -12.71 -14.03
N PRO A 206 -1.18 -13.36 -13.57
CA PRO A 206 -1.90 -14.31 -14.41
C PRO A 206 -2.43 -13.69 -15.71
N GLU A 207 -2.31 -14.43 -16.81
CA GLU A 207 -2.80 -13.98 -18.12
C GLU A 207 -4.29 -13.64 -18.09
N GLY A 208 -4.70 -12.60 -18.81
CA GLY A 208 -6.08 -12.11 -18.83
C GLY A 208 -6.51 -11.31 -17.58
N GLN A 209 -5.77 -11.36 -16.47
CA GLN A 209 -6.14 -10.64 -15.25
C GLN A 209 -5.68 -9.19 -15.20
N GLY A 210 -4.84 -8.73 -16.13
CA GLY A 210 -4.25 -7.39 -16.11
C GLY A 210 -5.28 -6.26 -15.93
N LYS A 211 -6.40 -6.30 -16.65
CA LYS A 211 -7.46 -5.28 -16.54
C LYS A 211 -8.17 -5.30 -15.18
N TYR A 212 -8.42 -6.49 -14.62
CA TYR A 212 -9.02 -6.62 -13.30
C TYR A 212 -8.06 -6.08 -12.24
N LEU A 213 -6.79 -6.51 -12.29
CA LEU A 213 -5.77 -6.09 -11.36
C LEU A 213 -5.59 -4.57 -11.38
N THR A 214 -5.47 -3.92 -12.54
CA THR A 214 -5.26 -2.46 -12.58
C THR A 214 -6.48 -1.64 -12.17
N SER A 215 -7.70 -2.13 -12.44
CA SER A 215 -8.93 -1.37 -12.14
C SER A 215 -9.50 -1.61 -10.75
N LYS A 216 -9.18 -2.76 -10.13
CA LYS A 216 -9.76 -3.17 -8.84
C LYS A 216 -8.75 -3.30 -7.73
N VAL A 217 -7.57 -3.87 -8.00
CA VAL A 217 -6.57 -4.20 -6.97
C VAL A 217 -5.52 -3.09 -6.85
N PHE A 218 -4.88 -2.73 -7.96
CA PHE A 218 -3.84 -1.71 -8.03
C PHE A 218 -4.42 -0.33 -8.33
N ALA A 219 -5.50 0.01 -7.64
CA ALA A 219 -6.17 1.28 -7.81
C ALA A 219 -5.53 2.37 -6.95
N ILE A 220 -5.74 3.62 -7.34
CA ILE A 220 -5.21 4.80 -6.66
C ILE A 220 -5.62 4.80 -5.17
N GLY A 221 -4.64 5.09 -4.30
CA GLY A 221 -4.80 5.13 -2.86
C GLY A 221 -4.70 3.76 -2.18
N SER A 222 -4.63 2.67 -2.95
CA SER A 222 -4.42 1.34 -2.38
C SER A 222 -3.03 1.25 -1.78
N LYS A 223 -2.92 0.57 -0.64
CA LYS A 223 -1.66 0.38 0.08
C LYS A 223 -1.21 -1.07 -0.02
N MET A 224 0.09 -1.27 -0.01
CA MET A 224 0.67 -2.61 -0.05
C MET A 224 2.03 -2.66 0.64
N ASN A 225 2.41 -3.85 1.05
CA ASN A 225 3.72 -4.18 1.56
C ASN A 225 4.44 -5.05 0.53
N ILE A 226 5.69 -4.71 0.23
CA ILE A 226 6.54 -5.41 -0.73
C ILE A 226 7.65 -6.11 0.05
N ILE A 227 7.63 -7.44 0.04
CA ILE A 227 8.62 -8.27 0.71
C ILE A 227 9.86 -8.40 -0.18
N ASN A 228 11.04 -8.25 0.42
CA ASN A 228 12.31 -8.30 -0.28
C ASN A 228 12.28 -7.39 -1.52
N PRO A 229 12.05 -6.08 -1.40
CA PRO A 229 11.87 -5.21 -2.56
C PRO A 229 13.10 -5.28 -3.46
N TYR A 230 12.87 -5.34 -4.78
CA TYR A 230 13.94 -5.39 -5.78
C TYR A 230 14.04 -4.04 -6.49
N LEU A 231 15.08 -3.26 -6.15
CA LEU A 231 15.41 -2.06 -6.88
C LEU A 231 16.27 -2.42 -8.10
N ARG A 232 15.78 -2.06 -9.27
CA ARG A 232 16.42 -2.34 -10.55
C ARG A 232 16.68 -1.05 -11.31
N LEU A 233 17.77 -1.03 -12.07
CA LEU A 233 18.01 -0.01 -13.09
C LEU A 233 17.28 -0.41 -14.38
N GLY A 234 16.41 0.47 -14.87
CA GLY A 234 15.71 0.31 -16.14
C GLY A 234 16.69 0.11 -17.29
N ALA A 235 16.45 -0.88 -18.14
CA ALA A 235 17.39 -1.26 -19.20
C ALA A 235 17.59 -0.16 -20.26
N ASN A 236 16.58 0.70 -20.44
CA ASN A 236 16.56 1.72 -21.50
C ASN A 236 16.96 3.10 -21.00
N ASP A 237 16.57 3.46 -19.78
CA ASP A 237 16.74 4.80 -19.22
C ASP A 237 17.76 4.85 -18.08
N MET A 238 18.26 3.71 -17.62
CA MET A 238 19.18 3.57 -16.49
C MET A 238 18.65 4.20 -15.20
N LYS A 239 17.34 4.36 -15.07
CA LYS A 239 16.71 4.92 -13.88
C LYS A 239 16.23 3.82 -12.95
N SER A 240 16.23 4.11 -11.65
CA SER A 240 15.67 3.21 -10.65
C SER A 240 14.19 2.92 -10.91
N LEU A 241 13.76 1.73 -10.49
CA LEU A 241 12.38 1.30 -10.37
C LEU A 241 12.31 0.10 -9.41
N ILE A 242 11.17 -0.08 -8.76
CA ILE A 242 10.86 -1.30 -8.02
C ILE A 242 10.33 -2.35 -9.00
N ARG A 243 11.01 -3.49 -9.08
CA ARG A 243 10.63 -4.62 -9.92
C ARG A 243 10.00 -5.70 -9.07
N ILE A 244 8.84 -6.20 -9.47
CA ILE A 244 8.24 -7.38 -8.84
C ILE A 244 8.30 -8.55 -9.80
N ASP A 245 9.07 -9.58 -9.46
CA ASP A 245 9.16 -10.84 -10.22
C ASP A 245 8.23 -11.92 -9.66
N ASP A 246 7.97 -11.87 -8.36
CA ASP A 246 7.14 -12.83 -7.64
C ASP A 246 5.90 -12.11 -7.10
N PHE A 247 4.74 -12.38 -7.69
CA PHE A 247 3.48 -11.74 -7.30
C PHE A 247 3.11 -11.99 -5.83
N SER A 248 3.59 -13.09 -5.24
CA SER A 248 3.37 -13.42 -3.82
C SER A 248 4.23 -12.61 -2.84
N SER A 249 5.15 -11.78 -3.35
CA SER A 249 5.91 -10.81 -2.54
C SER A 249 5.11 -9.55 -2.20
N ILE A 250 3.94 -9.37 -2.83
CA ILE A 250 3.04 -8.25 -2.55
C ILE A 250 1.97 -8.72 -1.56
N ILE A 251 1.85 -8.00 -0.44
CA ILE A 251 0.71 -8.11 0.47
C ILE A 251 -0.09 -6.83 0.37
N MET A 252 -1.26 -6.89 -0.27
CA MET A 252 -2.19 -5.77 -0.28
C MET A 252 -2.74 -5.54 1.14
N GLN A 253 -2.79 -4.28 1.55
CA GLN A 253 -3.50 -3.88 2.76
C GLN A 253 -5.01 -3.94 2.53
N SER A 254 -5.78 -3.92 3.62
CA SER A 254 -7.25 -3.99 3.55
C SER A 254 -7.84 -2.80 2.76
N GLU A 255 -9.00 -2.99 2.12
CA GLU A 255 -9.69 -1.88 1.44
C GLU A 255 -10.07 -0.75 2.41
N THR A 256 -10.22 -1.04 3.70
CA THR A 256 -10.44 -0.04 4.75
C THR A 256 -9.22 0.85 4.99
N GLU A 257 -8.02 0.37 4.67
CA GLU A 257 -6.77 1.16 4.78
C GLU A 257 -6.50 2.00 3.52
N ARG A 258 -7.29 1.81 2.46
CA ARG A 258 -7.17 2.55 1.22
C ARG A 258 -7.47 4.04 1.44
N VAL A 259 -6.66 4.90 0.83
CA VAL A 259 -6.89 6.34 0.82
C VAL A 259 -8.06 6.66 -0.12
N LEU A 260 -9.28 6.72 0.42
CA LEU A 260 -10.48 6.99 -0.34
C LEU A 260 -10.47 8.39 -0.93
N ASN A 261 -10.91 8.50 -2.19
CA ASN A 261 -10.98 9.77 -2.93
C ASN A 261 -9.66 10.55 -2.84
N MET A 262 -8.52 9.87 -3.00
CA MET A 262 -7.22 10.50 -2.86
C MET A 262 -7.01 11.65 -3.86
N CYS A 263 -6.49 12.78 -3.36
CA CYS A 263 -6.13 13.93 -4.17
C CYS A 263 -4.99 13.58 -5.13
N ARG A 264 -5.15 13.90 -6.41
CA ARG A 264 -4.19 13.52 -7.45
C ARG A 264 -2.90 14.34 -7.44
N TYR A 265 -2.91 15.47 -6.75
CA TYR A 265 -1.71 16.28 -6.56
C TYR A 265 -1.04 15.96 -5.23
N CYS A 266 -1.73 16.24 -4.12
CA CYS A 266 -1.13 16.18 -2.80
C CYS A 266 -1.33 14.85 -2.08
N GLY A 267 -2.13 13.90 -2.61
CA GLY A 267 -2.37 12.59 -2.00
C GLY A 267 -3.18 12.58 -0.70
N GLN A 268 -3.71 13.73 -0.27
CA GLN A 268 -4.63 13.79 0.88
C GLN A 268 -5.96 13.04 0.58
N PRO A 269 -6.59 12.41 1.59
CA PRO A 269 -7.86 11.71 1.42
C PRO A 269 -9.02 12.67 1.17
N ASN A 270 -10.19 12.10 0.85
CA ASN A 270 -11.48 12.82 0.83
C ASN A 270 -11.51 14.04 -0.10
N ALA A 271 -10.81 13.98 -1.22
CA ALA A 271 -10.82 15.02 -2.23
C ALA A 271 -12.20 15.14 -2.90
N LEU A 272 -12.86 16.28 -2.65
CA LEU A 272 -14.25 16.52 -3.06
C LEU A 272 -14.37 17.01 -4.51
N HIS A 273 -13.38 17.74 -5.02
CA HIS A 273 -13.44 18.29 -6.36
C HIS A 273 -13.02 17.25 -7.39
N VAL A 274 -13.77 17.12 -8.48
CA VAL A 274 -13.45 16.21 -9.57
C VAL A 274 -13.09 17.02 -10.81
N CYS A 275 -12.06 16.59 -11.55
CA CYS A 275 -11.71 17.18 -12.82
C CYS A 275 -12.93 17.25 -13.74
N SER A 276 -13.33 18.44 -14.15
CA SER A 276 -14.54 18.65 -14.95
C SER A 276 -14.48 17.97 -16.32
N LYS A 277 -13.28 17.73 -16.85
CA LYS A 277 -13.06 17.11 -18.16
C LYS A 277 -13.03 15.58 -18.09
N CYS A 278 -12.16 14.98 -17.25
CA CYS A 278 -12.01 13.52 -17.22
C CYS A 278 -12.92 12.79 -16.24
N LYS A 279 -13.51 13.51 -15.27
CA LYS A 279 -14.39 12.96 -14.22
C LYS A 279 -13.74 11.88 -13.33
N GLN A 280 -12.43 11.67 -13.43
CA GLN A 280 -11.70 10.63 -12.71
C GLN A 280 -10.77 11.20 -11.65
N ALA A 281 -9.91 12.16 -12.02
CA ALA A 281 -8.98 12.78 -11.08
C ALA A 281 -9.73 13.63 -10.06
N ARG A 282 -9.35 13.48 -8.78
CA ARG A 282 -9.92 14.21 -7.66
C ARG A 282 -8.90 15.14 -7.03
N TYR A 283 -9.36 16.26 -6.45
CA TYR A 283 -8.52 17.29 -5.86
C TYR A 283 -9.14 17.85 -4.57
N CYS A 284 -8.29 18.14 -3.57
CA CYS A 284 -8.72 18.80 -2.35
C CYS A 284 -9.16 20.25 -2.62
N THR A 285 -8.49 20.92 -3.55
CA THR A 285 -8.74 22.32 -3.90
C THR A 285 -8.49 22.59 -5.39
N LYS A 286 -8.89 23.79 -5.85
CA LYS A 286 -8.63 24.27 -7.22
C LYS A 286 -7.13 24.48 -7.48
N GLU A 287 -6.38 24.86 -6.45
CA GLU A 287 -4.93 25.01 -6.50
C GLU A 287 -4.28 23.64 -6.77
N CYS A 288 -4.67 22.59 -6.05
CA CYS A 288 -4.19 21.23 -6.31
C CYS A 288 -4.42 20.80 -7.77
N GLN A 289 -5.60 21.07 -8.32
CA GLN A 289 -5.90 20.79 -9.73
C GLN A 289 -4.97 21.57 -10.68
N THR A 290 -4.75 22.86 -10.39
CA THR A 290 -3.88 23.73 -11.20
C THR A 290 -2.42 23.25 -11.15
N MET A 291 -1.96 22.82 -9.98
CA MET A 291 -0.61 22.31 -9.80
C MET A 291 -0.42 20.94 -10.47
N ASP A 292 -1.37 20.02 -10.36
CA ASP A 292 -1.34 18.74 -11.09
C ASP A 292 -1.29 18.96 -12.61
N TRP A 293 -2.02 19.97 -13.10
CA TRP A 293 -2.00 20.35 -14.51
C TRP A 293 -0.64 20.88 -14.97
N LYS A 294 -0.03 21.78 -14.19
CA LYS A 294 1.22 22.47 -14.54
C LYS A 294 2.47 21.65 -14.24
N LEU A 295 2.55 21.09 -13.03
CA LEU A 295 3.72 20.35 -12.55
C LEU A 295 3.69 18.90 -13.02
N TYR A 296 2.58 18.18 -12.88
CA TYR A 296 2.53 16.75 -13.20
C TYR A 296 1.94 16.46 -14.58
N ASN A 297 1.71 17.48 -15.41
CA ASN A 297 1.20 17.33 -16.78
C ASN A 297 -0.13 16.55 -16.88
N HIS A 298 -1.10 16.78 -16.00
CA HIS A 298 -2.42 16.11 -16.05
C HIS A 298 -3.06 16.13 -17.45
N LYS A 299 -2.80 17.18 -18.25
CA LYS A 299 -3.25 17.32 -19.64
C LYS A 299 -2.98 16.09 -20.52
N LEU A 300 -1.91 15.33 -20.26
CA LEU A 300 -1.53 14.13 -21.03
C LEU A 300 -2.53 12.99 -20.86
N ILE A 301 -3.15 12.91 -19.68
CA ILE A 301 -4.02 11.81 -19.25
C ILE A 301 -5.48 12.27 -19.11
N CYS A 302 -5.71 13.57 -19.22
CA CYS A 302 -7.03 14.17 -19.08
C CYS A 302 -7.91 13.94 -20.33
N LYS A 303 -8.54 12.77 -20.40
CA LYS A 303 -9.44 12.34 -21.48
C LYS A 303 -10.90 12.46 -21.07
N LYS A 304 -11.76 12.92 -21.99
CA LYS A 304 -13.21 13.00 -21.76
C LYS A 304 -13.74 11.57 -21.68
N GLN A 305 -14.49 11.26 -20.62
CA GLN A 305 -15.29 10.03 -20.55
C GLN A 305 -16.45 10.10 -21.53
#